data_AF-A0A1S3JCJ2-F1
#
_entry.id   AF-A0A1S3JCJ2-F1
#
_cell.length_a   1.000
_cell.length_b   1.000
_cell.length_c   1.000
_cell.angle_alpha   90.00
_cell.angle_beta   90.00
_cell.angle_gamma   90.00
#
_symmetry.space_group_name_H-M   'P 1'
#
loop_
_entity.id
_entity.type
_entity.pdbx_description
1 polymer ?
#
loop_
_entity_poly.entity_id
_entity_poly.type
_entity_poly.pdbx_seq_one_letter_code
_entity_poly.pdbx_strand_id
1 'polypeptide(L)'
;MQADEQSQRLIHSDAVSSDDSSEKPHTLMEYSFDHFRPPPKRTLSKTLSLSSAKRRRQEELWRYSKEPLKQPLLKKLLGKEELSMESINCFLSILKYMGDHPSKRTRGSNETTDQIFEPPLKH
;
A
#
# COMPACT_ATOMS: atom_id res chain seq x y z
N MET A 1 -26.62 46.97 8.19
CA MET A 1 -26.41 45.57 7.75
C MET A 1 -25.18 45.60 6.83
N GLN A 2 -23.96 45.84 7.30
CA GLN A 2 -23.07 45.02 8.13
C GLN A 2 -22.84 43.60 7.60
N ALA A 3 -21.61 43.42 7.10
CA ALA A 3 -20.81 42.21 6.90
C ALA A 3 -21.13 41.29 5.70
N ASP A 4 -20.44 41.59 4.59
CA ASP A 4 -19.84 40.57 3.71
C ASP A 4 -18.89 39.69 4.54
N GLU A 5 -19.25 38.43 4.78
CA GLU A 5 -18.35 37.45 5.38
C GLU A 5 -17.69 36.61 4.29
N GLN A 6 -16.39 36.85 4.22
CA GLN A 6 -15.38 36.31 3.34
C GLN A 6 -15.31 34.77 3.33
N SER A 7 -15.20 34.23 2.12
CA SER A 7 -14.09 33.36 1.70
C SER A 7 -13.42 32.52 2.81
N GLN A 8 -13.90 31.29 3.02
CA GLN A 8 -13.07 30.22 3.59
C GLN A 8 -12.46 29.38 2.47
N ARG A 9 -11.43 29.95 1.83
CA ARG A 9 -10.38 29.20 1.15
C ARG A 9 -9.18 29.09 2.09
N LEU A 10 -8.72 27.86 2.28
CA LEU A 10 -7.32 27.45 2.44
C LEU A 10 -6.47 28.24 3.45
N ILE A 11 -6.23 27.65 4.62
CA ILE A 11 -4.94 27.80 5.30
C ILE A 11 -4.49 26.40 5.76
N HIS A 12 -3.71 25.73 4.90
CA HIS A 12 -2.71 24.76 5.36
C HIS A 12 -1.66 25.57 6.11
N SER A 13 -1.56 25.40 7.42
CA SER A 13 -0.48 25.96 8.22
C SER A 13 0.70 24.99 8.22
N ASP A 14 1.47 24.99 7.13
CA ASP A 14 2.86 24.51 7.17
C ASP A 14 3.74 25.66 7.69
N ALA A 15 3.86 25.73 9.02
CA ALA A 15 4.89 26.55 9.66
C ALA A 15 6.17 25.71 9.75
N VAL A 16 7.02 25.90 8.75
CA VAL A 16 8.40 25.40 8.66
C VAL A 16 9.21 25.86 9.87
N SER A 17 9.75 24.90 10.62
CA SER A 17 11.00 25.07 11.36
C SER A 17 12.09 24.38 10.56
N SER A 18 13.01 25.19 10.05
CA SER A 18 14.15 24.77 9.24
C SER A 18 15.20 24.12 10.13
N ASP A 19 15.23 22.79 10.15
CA ASP A 19 16.42 22.03 10.51
C ASP A 19 17.08 21.57 9.20
N ASP A 20 18.30 22.05 8.94
CA ASP A 20 19.10 21.80 7.73
C ASP A 20 19.76 20.41 7.76
N SER A 21 18.96 19.41 8.14
CA SER A 21 19.17 18.00 7.87
C SER A 21 17.80 17.37 7.65
N SER A 22 17.07 17.83 6.64
CA SER A 22 15.82 17.20 6.22
C SER A 22 16.13 15.85 5.57
N GLU A 23 16.53 14.89 6.39
CA GLU A 23 16.77 13.53 5.96
C GLU A 23 15.45 12.99 5.43
N LYS A 24 15.48 12.52 4.18
CA LYS A 24 14.31 11.97 3.53
C LYS A 24 13.69 10.89 4.43
N PRO A 25 12.35 10.87 4.63
CA PRO A 25 11.72 9.85 5.46
C PRO A 25 12.16 8.45 5.06
N HIS A 26 12.53 7.63 6.06
CA HIS A 26 12.97 6.26 5.82
C HIS A 26 11.91 5.46 5.05
N THR A 27 12.36 4.60 4.14
CA THR A 27 11.47 3.75 3.34
C THR A 27 11.98 2.32 3.34
N LEU A 28 11.09 1.36 3.03
CA LEU A 28 11.47 -0.04 2.86
C LEU A 28 12.24 -0.32 1.55
N MET A 29 12.65 0.71 0.79
CA MET A 29 13.33 0.54 -0.49
C MET A 29 14.58 -0.34 -0.36
N GLU A 30 15.50 0.01 0.54
CA GLU A 30 16.76 -0.73 0.74
C GLU A 30 16.49 -2.14 1.26
N TYR A 31 15.63 -2.29 2.26
CA TYR A 31 15.23 -3.59 2.80
C TYR A 31 14.61 -4.51 1.73
N SER A 32 13.86 -3.94 0.79
CA SER A 32 13.17 -4.69 -0.26
C SER A 32 14.12 -5.41 -1.20
N PHE A 33 15.33 -4.88 -1.44
CA PHE A 33 16.30 -5.52 -2.33
C PHE A 33 16.69 -6.91 -1.84
N ASP A 34 16.82 -7.07 -0.52
CA ASP A 34 17.25 -8.33 0.08
C ASP A 34 16.09 -9.21 0.52
N HIS A 35 14.93 -8.65 0.89
CA HIS A 35 13.89 -9.42 1.58
C HIS A 35 12.59 -9.57 0.80
N PHE A 36 12.34 -8.74 -0.21
CA PHE A 36 11.11 -8.83 -0.98
C PHE A 36 11.25 -9.83 -2.13
N ARG A 37 10.10 -10.33 -2.61
CA ARG A 37 10.06 -11.14 -3.81
C ARG A 37 10.53 -10.31 -5.02
N PRO A 38 11.16 -10.94 -6.02
CA PRO A 38 11.48 -10.24 -7.26
C PRO A 38 10.17 -9.76 -7.93
N PRO A 39 10.17 -8.57 -8.56
CA PRO A 39 9.03 -8.14 -9.36
C PRO A 39 8.70 -9.20 -10.43
N PRO A 40 7.42 -9.41 -10.76
CA PRO A 40 7.03 -10.40 -11.77
C PRO A 40 7.82 -10.20 -13.07
N LYS A 41 8.55 -11.23 -13.52
CA LYS A 41 9.25 -11.19 -14.80
C LYS A 41 8.20 -11.02 -15.89
N ARG A 42 8.23 -9.88 -16.60
CA ARG A 42 7.36 -9.66 -17.76
C ARG A 42 7.72 -10.72 -18.79
N THR A 43 6.81 -11.66 -19.06
CA THR A 43 6.87 -12.40 -20.31
C THR A 43 6.74 -11.37 -21.43
N LEU A 44 7.71 -11.31 -22.33
CA LEU A 44 7.70 -10.39 -23.47
C LEU A 44 6.64 -10.87 -24.47
N SER A 45 5.36 -10.65 -24.16
CA SER A 45 4.31 -10.77 -25.17
C SER A 45 4.56 -9.67 -26.21
N LYS A 46 4.95 -10.08 -27.43
CA LYS A 46 5.35 -9.24 -28.57
C LYS A 46 4.23 -8.37 -29.17
N THR A 47 3.21 -7.99 -28.39
CA THR A 47 2.12 -7.12 -28.84
C THR A 47 2.20 -5.79 -28.12
N LEU A 48 2.52 -4.74 -28.89
CA LEU A 48 2.62 -3.35 -28.46
C LEU A 48 1.25 -2.80 -28.02
N SER A 49 0.82 -3.08 -26.79
CA SER A 49 -0.28 -2.32 -26.18
C SER A 49 0.28 -1.02 -25.59
N LEU A 50 -0.14 0.11 -26.16
CA LEU A 50 0.22 1.48 -25.76
C LEU A 50 -0.18 1.81 -24.30
N SER A 51 -1.01 0.98 -23.66
CA SER A 51 -1.39 1.07 -22.24
C SER A 51 -0.29 0.61 -21.26
N SER A 52 0.70 -0.12 -21.76
CA SER A 52 1.75 -0.73 -20.93
C SER A 52 2.84 0.25 -20.47
N ALA A 53 2.87 1.46 -21.03
CA ALA A 53 3.81 2.51 -20.67
C ALA A 53 3.62 3.01 -19.22
N LYS A 54 2.38 2.96 -18.68
CA LYS A 54 2.11 3.34 -17.28
C LYS A 54 2.46 2.24 -16.28
N ARG A 55 2.57 0.98 -16.73
CA ARG A 55 3.11 -0.16 -15.96
C ARG A 55 4.63 -0.32 -16.08
N ARG A 56 5.34 0.73 -16.53
CA ARG A 56 6.81 0.76 -16.69
C ARG A 56 7.55 1.21 -15.43
N ARG A 57 6.88 1.72 -14.40
CA ARG A 57 7.48 1.64 -13.06
C ARG A 57 7.53 0.16 -12.76
N GLN A 58 8.74 -0.40 -12.80
CA GLN A 58 9.07 -1.63 -12.09
C GLN A 58 8.29 -1.57 -10.78
N GLU A 59 7.40 -2.53 -10.54
CA GLU A 59 6.48 -2.50 -9.40
C GLU A 59 7.32 -2.33 -8.14
N GLU A 60 7.39 -1.11 -7.61
CA GLU A 60 8.16 -0.76 -6.43
C GLU A 60 7.38 -1.36 -5.26
N LEU A 61 7.55 -2.66 -5.00
CA LEU A 61 6.74 -3.45 -4.06
C LEU A 61 6.71 -2.88 -2.64
N TRP A 62 7.68 -2.04 -2.29
CA TRP A 62 7.78 -1.31 -1.02
C TRP A 62 6.91 -0.05 -0.96
N ARG A 63 6.33 0.39 -2.09
CA ARG A 63 5.47 1.57 -2.16
C ARG A 63 4.00 1.20 -1.99
N TYR A 64 3.25 2.21 -1.59
CA TYR A 64 1.80 2.19 -1.60
C TYR A 64 1.23 1.76 -2.97
N SER A 65 0.24 0.87 -2.93
CA SER A 65 -0.54 0.41 -4.08
C SER A 65 -1.98 0.15 -3.66
N LYS A 66 -2.93 0.53 -4.52
CA LYS A 66 -4.37 0.19 -4.37
C LYS A 66 -4.71 -1.18 -4.95
N GLU A 67 -3.78 -1.78 -5.69
CA GLU A 67 -3.99 -3.09 -6.30
C GLU A 67 -3.78 -4.19 -5.26
N PRO A 68 -4.73 -5.15 -5.11
CA PRO A 68 -4.53 -6.30 -4.26
C PRO A 68 -3.27 -7.08 -4.63
N LEU A 69 -2.53 -7.54 -3.62
CA LEU A 69 -1.36 -8.40 -3.82
C LEU A 69 -1.80 -9.74 -4.41
N LYS A 70 -0.97 -10.27 -5.32
CA LYS A 70 -1.13 -11.63 -5.88
C LYS A 70 -0.19 -12.66 -5.27
N GLN A 71 0.86 -12.19 -4.58
CA GLN A 71 1.83 -12.99 -3.84
C GLN A 71 2.34 -12.14 -2.67
N PRO A 72 2.80 -12.76 -1.57
CA PRO A 72 3.33 -12.04 -0.41
C PRO A 72 4.51 -11.13 -0.79
N LEU A 73 4.71 -10.06 -0.02
CA LEU A 73 5.84 -9.16 -0.23
C LEU A 73 7.18 -9.85 0.09
N LEU A 74 7.25 -10.52 1.24
CA LEU A 74 8.48 -11.14 1.72
C LEU A 74 8.78 -12.44 0.99
N LYS A 75 10.01 -12.57 0.47
CA LYS A 75 10.46 -13.77 -0.25
C LYS A 75 10.48 -15.02 0.64
N LYS A 76 10.65 -14.87 1.96
CA LYS A 76 10.64 -15.97 2.94
C LYS A 76 9.30 -16.71 3.06
N LEU A 77 8.22 -16.08 2.58
CA LEU A 77 6.88 -16.67 2.57
C LEU A 77 6.61 -17.43 1.27
N LEU A 78 7.40 -17.19 0.21
CA LEU A 78 7.24 -17.92 -1.05
C LEU A 78 7.48 -19.42 -0.82
N GLY A 79 6.58 -20.26 -1.37
CA GLY A 79 6.60 -21.71 -1.17
C GLY A 79 5.92 -22.18 0.13
N LYS A 80 5.51 -21.26 1.02
CA LYS A 80 4.65 -21.54 2.17
C LYS A 80 3.22 -21.15 1.79
N GLU A 81 2.49 -22.08 1.20
CA GLU A 81 1.20 -21.79 0.55
C GLU A 81 0.19 -21.15 1.52
N GLU A 82 0.03 -21.74 2.71
CA GLU A 82 -0.86 -21.22 3.75
C GLU A 82 -0.50 -19.78 4.15
N LEU A 83 0.74 -19.54 4.57
CA LEU A 83 1.21 -18.21 4.96
C LEU A 83 1.16 -17.19 3.80
N SER A 84 1.36 -17.66 2.57
CA SER A 84 1.26 -16.82 1.37
C SER A 84 -0.18 -16.35 1.17
N MET A 85 -1.14 -17.27 1.25
CA MET A 85 -2.57 -16.94 1.12
C MET A 85 -3.03 -16.03 2.26
N GLU A 86 -2.62 -16.30 3.50
CA GLU A 86 -2.93 -15.44 4.63
C GLU A 86 -2.36 -14.03 4.46
N SER A 87 -1.10 -13.90 4.05
CA SER A 87 -0.48 -12.59 3.78
C SER A 87 -1.24 -11.79 2.71
N ILE A 88 -1.70 -12.45 1.64
CA ILE A 88 -2.50 -11.81 0.59
C ILE A 88 -3.85 -11.35 1.14
N ASN A 89 -4.52 -12.20 1.93
CA ASN A 89 -5.80 -11.88 2.54
C ASN A 89 -5.67 -10.73 3.56
N CYS A 90 -4.64 -10.72 4.38
CA CYS A 90 -4.34 -9.63 5.32
C CYS A 90 -4.15 -8.31 4.56
N PHE A 91 -3.41 -8.30 3.45
CA PHE A 91 -3.24 -7.09 2.65
C PHE A 91 -4.56 -6.58 2.07
N LEU A 92 -5.42 -7.47 1.58
CA LEU A 92 -6.76 -7.07 1.13
C LEU A 92 -7.61 -6.50 2.27
N SER A 93 -7.49 -7.05 3.48
CA SER A 93 -8.15 -6.52 4.67
C SER A 93 -7.61 -5.15 5.07
N ILE A 94 -6.29 -4.91 4.94
CA ILE A 94 -5.67 -3.59 5.12
C ILE A 94 -6.26 -2.59 4.11
N LEU A 95 -6.38 -2.95 2.83
CA LEU A 95 -6.99 -2.05 1.83
C LEU A 95 -8.45 -1.71 2.17
N LYS A 96 -9.23 -2.69 2.65
CA LYS A 96 -10.61 -2.45 3.10
C LYS A 96 -10.67 -1.55 4.33
N TYR A 97 -9.77 -1.77 5.29
CA TYR A 97 -9.66 -0.97 6.52
C TYR A 97 -9.31 0.50 6.20
N MET A 98 -8.39 0.72 5.28
CA MET A 98 -7.97 2.06 4.84
C MET A 98 -8.97 2.74 3.88
N GLY A 99 -10.02 2.04 3.44
CA GLY A 99 -11.02 2.58 2.51
C GLY A 99 -10.58 2.55 1.04
N ASP A 100 -9.48 1.89 0.71
CA ASP A 100 -8.93 1.77 -0.64
C ASP A 100 -9.51 0.61 -1.45
N HIS A 101 -10.27 -0.27 -0.81
CA HIS A 101 -10.98 -1.36 -1.46
C HIS A 101 -12.45 -1.40 -1.02
N PRO A 102 -13.41 -1.66 -1.94
CA PRO A 102 -14.80 -1.85 -1.58
C PRO A 102 -14.99 -2.86 -0.44
N SER A 103 -15.80 -2.49 0.55
CA SER A 103 -16.18 -3.33 1.69
C SER A 103 -17.67 -3.15 1.98
N LYS A 104 -18.33 -4.21 2.43
CA LYS A 104 -19.72 -4.13 2.90
C LYS A 104 -19.73 -3.35 4.21
N ARG A 105 -20.53 -2.29 4.29
CA ARG A 105 -20.56 -1.32 5.41
C ARG A 105 -20.92 -1.90 6.78
N THR A 106 -21.38 -3.14 6.86
CA THR A 106 -21.82 -3.76 8.12
C THR A 106 -20.82 -4.81 8.55
N ARG A 107 -19.78 -4.38 9.26
CA ARG A 107 -18.88 -5.28 9.99
C ARG A 107 -18.88 -4.87 11.46
N GLY A 108 -18.77 -5.85 12.35
CA GLY A 108 -18.58 -5.56 13.79
C GLY A 108 -17.36 -4.66 13.98
N SER A 109 -17.33 -3.88 15.07
CA SER A 109 -16.32 -2.83 15.33
C SER A 109 -14.87 -3.27 15.01
N ASN A 110 -14.54 -4.56 15.21
CA ASN A 110 -13.18 -5.09 15.13
C ASN A 110 -12.99 -6.20 14.08
N GLU A 111 -14.02 -6.56 13.32
CA GLU A 111 -13.96 -7.74 12.42
C GLU A 111 -12.87 -7.59 11.34
N THR A 112 -12.64 -6.36 10.86
CA THR A 112 -11.61 -6.09 9.85
C THR A 112 -10.21 -6.14 10.46
N THR A 113 -10.03 -5.67 11.69
CA THR A 113 -8.73 -5.71 12.38
C THR A 113 -8.36 -7.14 12.77
N ASP A 114 -9.33 -7.97 13.16
CA ASP A 114 -9.09 -9.39 13.44
C ASP A 114 -8.56 -10.11 12.19
N GLN A 115 -9.12 -9.82 11.01
CA GLN A 115 -8.63 -10.36 9.73
C GLN A 115 -7.21 -9.89 9.35
N ILE A 116 -6.72 -8.79 9.94
CA ILE A 116 -5.36 -8.28 9.71
C ILE A 116 -4.36 -8.91 10.68
N PHE A 117 -4.75 -9.05 11.96
CA PHE A 117 -3.81 -9.38 13.04
C PHE A 117 -3.90 -10.81 13.55
N GLU A 118 -5.03 -11.51 13.36
CA GLU A 118 -5.15 -12.91 13.81
C GLU A 118 -4.14 -13.85 13.10
N PRO A 119 -3.96 -13.80 11.76
CA PRO A 119 -2.99 -14.68 11.10
C PRO A 119 -1.53 -14.52 11.57
N PRO A 120 -0.94 -13.31 11.65
CA PRO A 120 0.44 -13.17 12.12
C PRO A 120 0.65 -13.49 13.61
N LEU A 121 -0.42 -13.59 14.41
CA LEU A 121 -0.32 -13.99 15.82
C LEU A 121 -0.37 -15.52 16.03
N LYS A 122 -0.71 -16.30 15.00
CA LYS A 122 -0.78 -17.76 15.04
C LYS A 122 0.57 -18.45 14.79
N HIS A 123 1.56 -17.73 14.27
CA HIS A 123 2.82 -18.28 13.75
C HIS A 123 4.04 -17.57 14.33
#